data_AF-A0A1U8DTP8-F1
#
_entry.id   AF-A0A1U8DTP8-F1
#
_cell.length_a   1.000
_cell.length_b   1.000
_cell.length_c   1.000
_cell.angle_alpha   90.00
_cell.angle_beta   90.00
_cell.angle_gamma   90.00
#
_symmetry.space_group_name_H-M   'P 1'
#
loop_
_entity.id
_entity.type
_entity.pdbx_description
1 polymer ?
#
loop_
_entity_poly.entity_id
_entity_poly.type
_entity_poly.pdbx_seq_one_letter_code
_entity_poly.pdbx_strand_id
1 'polypeptide(L)'
;LIFFGGYGYFPEEKQRGTFEFDETSFWNSGHPRGWNDHVHVLDTETFTWSQPITTGKTPSPRAAHACATVGNRGYVFGGRYRDSRMNDLYYLNLDTWEWNETITQGICPVGRSWHSLTPISSDHLFLFGGFTTDKQPLSDAWIYCISKNEWIQFEHNYSEKPRLWHTACASEEGEVIVFGGCANNLLAHSKAAHSNEILVFSLQPKSLVRLCLEAVICFKEMLASSWNCLPKHLLHSVNQRFGSNNTSGS
;
A
#
# COMPACT_ATOMS: atom_id res chain seq x y z
N LEU A 1 -8.06 -4.56 14.91
CA LEU A 1 -7.91 -4.36 13.44
C LEU A 1 -9.13 -3.62 12.91
N ILE A 2 -8.95 -2.73 11.92
CA ILE A 2 -10.04 -1.93 11.34
C ILE A 2 -10.07 -2.15 9.83
N PHE A 3 -11.26 -2.35 9.28
CA PHE A 3 -11.50 -2.60 7.86
C PHE A 3 -12.51 -1.58 7.34
N PHE A 4 -12.29 -1.11 6.11
CA PHE A 4 -13.19 -0.20 5.41
C PHE A 4 -13.48 -0.72 4.00
N GLY A 5 -14.75 -0.69 3.61
CA GLY A 5 -15.20 -0.96 2.25
C GLY A 5 -14.93 -2.38 1.75
N GLY A 6 -15.12 -2.57 0.44
CA GLY A 6 -14.90 -3.85 -0.23
C GLY A 6 -15.80 -4.06 -1.43
N TYR A 7 -15.59 -5.18 -2.12
CA TYR A 7 -16.46 -5.66 -3.19
C TYR A 7 -16.79 -7.13 -2.95
N GLY A 8 -18.06 -7.43 -2.77
CA GLY A 8 -18.50 -8.74 -2.29
C GLY A 8 -19.99 -8.95 -2.42
N TYR A 9 -20.51 -9.96 -1.75
CA TYR A 9 -21.95 -10.26 -1.73
C TYR A 9 -22.70 -9.31 -0.79
N PHE A 10 -24.01 -9.20 -1.02
CA PHE A 10 -24.90 -8.49 -0.10
C PHE A 10 -24.82 -9.13 1.29
N PRO A 11 -24.68 -8.34 2.37
CA PRO A 11 -24.56 -8.89 3.71
C PRO A 11 -25.89 -9.53 4.16
N GLU A 12 -25.81 -10.71 4.78
CA GLU A 12 -26.98 -11.42 5.32
C GLU A 12 -27.62 -10.66 6.49
N GLU A 13 -26.77 -10.06 7.33
CA GLU A 13 -27.19 -9.26 8.47
C GLU A 13 -27.21 -7.77 8.14
N LYS A 14 -28.04 -7.01 8.85
CA LYS A 14 -28.12 -5.56 8.71
C LYS A 14 -26.79 -4.91 9.11
N GLN A 15 -26.08 -4.36 8.12
CA GLN A 15 -24.84 -3.60 8.33
C GLN A 15 -25.11 -2.10 8.40
N ARG A 16 -24.23 -1.38 9.11
CA ARG A 16 -24.11 0.08 9.04
C ARG A 16 -23.32 0.48 7.79
N GLY A 17 -23.78 1.52 7.11
CA GLY A 17 -23.21 2.00 5.86
C GLY A 17 -24.13 1.73 4.67
N THR A 18 -23.55 1.84 3.48
CA THR A 18 -24.17 1.69 2.18
C THR A 18 -23.57 0.48 1.47
N PHE A 19 -24.42 -0.33 0.88
CA PHE A 19 -24.05 -1.36 -0.07
C PHE A 19 -24.71 -1.04 -1.42
N GLU A 20 -23.91 -1.03 -2.48
CA GLU A 20 -24.39 -0.77 -3.84
C GLU A 20 -24.07 -1.94 -4.77
N PHE A 21 -25.12 -2.51 -5.36
CA PHE A 21 -24.97 -3.57 -6.35
C PHE A 21 -24.23 -3.09 -7.59
N ASP A 22 -23.37 -3.97 -8.11
CA ASP A 22 -22.81 -3.86 -9.43
C ASP A 22 -23.76 -4.54 -10.42
N GLU A 23 -24.46 -3.73 -11.21
CA GLU A 23 -25.44 -4.23 -12.18
C GLU A 23 -24.83 -5.19 -13.23
N THR A 24 -23.52 -5.09 -13.46
CA THR A 24 -22.84 -6.00 -14.39
C THR A 24 -22.62 -7.39 -13.80
N SER A 25 -22.74 -7.55 -12.48
CA SER A 25 -22.53 -8.81 -11.77
C SER A 25 -23.72 -9.77 -11.84
N PHE A 26 -24.95 -9.26 -12.08
CA PHE A 26 -26.17 -10.08 -12.15
C PHE A 26 -26.11 -11.14 -13.26
N TRP A 27 -25.35 -10.90 -14.32
CA TRP A 27 -25.25 -11.78 -15.48
C TRP A 27 -24.19 -12.88 -15.35
N ASN A 28 -23.24 -12.73 -14.41
CA ASN A 28 -22.05 -13.58 -14.32
C ASN A 28 -22.07 -14.58 -13.15
N SER A 29 -22.96 -14.40 -12.16
CA SER A 29 -23.08 -15.28 -11.01
C SER A 29 -24.49 -15.27 -10.46
N GLY A 30 -25.03 -16.42 -10.04
CA GLY A 30 -26.36 -16.53 -9.44
C GLY A 30 -26.59 -15.72 -8.16
N HIS A 31 -25.54 -15.04 -7.66
CA HIS A 31 -25.61 -14.08 -6.57
C HIS A 31 -24.93 -12.77 -7.01
N PRO A 32 -25.65 -11.64 -7.00
CA PRO A 32 -25.08 -10.35 -7.37
C PRO A 32 -24.07 -9.87 -6.32
N ARG A 33 -23.04 -9.17 -6.79
CA ARG A 33 -22.01 -8.54 -5.96
C ARG A 33 -22.12 -7.03 -6.05
N GLY A 34 -21.44 -6.34 -5.14
CA GLY A 34 -21.49 -4.89 -5.04
C GLY A 34 -20.37 -4.33 -4.20
N TRP A 35 -20.25 -3.01 -4.22
CA TRP A 35 -19.33 -2.27 -3.38
C TRP A 35 -20.00 -1.91 -2.05
N ASN A 36 -19.21 -1.78 -0.99
CA ASN A 36 -19.67 -1.23 0.28
C ASN A 36 -18.72 -0.17 0.83
N ASP A 37 -19.21 0.63 1.79
CA ASP A 37 -18.45 1.60 2.58
C ASP A 37 -18.39 1.19 4.08
N HIS A 38 -18.64 -0.08 4.38
CA HIS A 38 -18.77 -0.55 5.76
C HIS A 38 -17.48 -0.36 6.54
N VAL A 39 -17.58 0.04 7.81
CA VAL A 39 -16.46 0.03 8.76
C VAL A 39 -16.66 -1.11 9.73
N HIS A 40 -15.65 -1.99 9.84
CA HIS A 40 -15.63 -3.09 10.79
C HIS A 40 -14.41 -3.02 11.69
N VAL A 41 -14.61 -3.33 12.96
CA VAL A 41 -13.54 -3.46 13.95
C VAL A 41 -13.52 -4.90 14.44
N LEU A 42 -12.38 -5.56 14.27
CA LEU A 42 -12.06 -6.78 14.98
C LEU A 42 -11.25 -6.40 16.21
N ASP A 43 -11.86 -6.52 17.39
CA ASP A 43 -11.14 -6.44 18.65
C ASP A 43 -10.27 -7.70 18.80
N THR A 44 -8.96 -7.51 18.90
CA THR A 44 -7.99 -8.60 18.99
C THR A 44 -7.81 -9.14 20.42
N GLU A 45 -8.37 -8.46 21.42
CA GLU A 45 -8.41 -8.98 22.80
C GLU A 45 -9.54 -9.99 22.95
N THR A 46 -10.71 -9.70 22.37
CA THR A 46 -11.92 -10.53 22.50
C THR A 46 -12.26 -11.33 21.25
N PHE A 47 -11.54 -11.13 20.13
CA PHE A 47 -11.82 -11.70 18.81
C PHE A 47 -13.26 -11.46 18.34
N THR A 48 -13.85 -10.34 18.75
CA THR A 48 -15.24 -9.99 18.45
C THR A 48 -15.30 -8.90 17.40
N TRP A 49 -16.20 -9.09 16.43
CA TRP A 49 -16.49 -8.10 15.39
C TRP A 49 -17.53 -7.10 15.88
N SER A 50 -17.31 -5.84 15.55
CA SER A 50 -18.26 -4.76 15.80
C SER A 50 -18.25 -3.75 14.65
N GLN A 51 -19.28 -2.90 14.60
CA GLN A 51 -19.32 -1.74 13.72
C GLN A 51 -19.41 -0.46 14.56
N PRO A 52 -18.45 0.47 14.44
CA PRO A 52 -18.52 1.75 15.12
C PRO A 52 -19.61 2.62 14.49
N ILE A 53 -20.13 3.58 15.26
CA ILE A 53 -20.99 4.63 14.74
C ILE A 53 -20.07 5.74 14.22
N THR A 54 -20.07 5.95 12.91
CA THR A 54 -19.26 6.99 12.28
C THR A 54 -20.06 8.26 12.01
N THR A 55 -19.40 9.41 12.03
CA THR A 55 -19.94 10.72 11.65
C THR A 55 -19.12 11.33 10.51
N GLY A 56 -19.52 12.52 10.03
CA GLY A 56 -18.82 13.20 8.94
C GLY A 56 -19.20 12.66 7.55
N LYS A 57 -18.41 13.04 6.53
CA LYS A 57 -18.65 12.66 5.13
C LYS A 57 -17.89 11.38 4.81
N THR A 58 -18.59 10.25 4.85
CA THR A 58 -18.03 8.94 4.50
C THR A 58 -17.64 8.89 3.01
N PRO A 59 -16.48 8.28 2.65
CA PRO A 59 -16.15 8.00 1.26
C PRO A 59 -17.21 7.08 0.64
N SER A 60 -17.50 7.24 -0.65
CA SER A 60 -18.41 6.31 -1.37
C SER A 60 -17.99 4.84 -1.23
N PRO A 61 -18.92 3.88 -1.39
CA PRO A 61 -18.60 2.47 -1.48
C PRO A 61 -17.46 2.21 -2.46
N ARG A 62 -16.47 1.41 -2.08
CA ARG A 62 -15.29 1.21 -2.92
C ARG A 62 -14.51 -0.04 -2.56
N ALA A 63 -13.76 -0.55 -3.53
CA ALA A 63 -12.82 -1.66 -3.33
C ALA A 63 -11.48 -1.37 -4.00
N ALA A 64 -10.45 -2.16 -3.67
CA ALA A 64 -9.10 -1.96 -4.20
C ALA A 64 -8.57 -0.53 -4.01
N HIS A 65 -9.05 0.15 -2.97
CA HIS A 65 -8.44 1.35 -2.41
C HIS A 65 -7.23 0.94 -1.56
N ALA A 66 -6.39 1.89 -1.18
CA ALA A 66 -5.32 1.66 -0.22
C ALA A 66 -5.60 2.39 1.09
N CYS A 67 -5.28 1.73 2.21
CA CYS A 67 -5.38 2.30 3.55
C CYS A 67 -3.98 2.46 4.16
N ALA A 68 -3.77 3.52 4.92
CA ALA A 68 -2.57 3.73 5.72
C ALA A 68 -2.94 4.35 7.07
N THR A 69 -2.19 4.05 8.12
CA THR A 69 -2.47 4.60 9.46
C THR A 69 -1.29 5.41 9.97
N VAL A 70 -1.56 6.63 10.43
CA VAL A 70 -0.59 7.51 11.10
C VAL A 70 -1.24 8.09 12.33
N GLY A 71 -0.69 7.76 13.51
CA GLY A 71 -1.31 8.11 14.79
C GLY A 71 -2.73 7.55 14.88
N ASN A 72 -3.69 8.42 15.22
CA ASN A 72 -5.11 8.10 15.30
C ASN A 72 -5.88 8.35 13.99
N ARG A 73 -5.20 8.44 12.84
CA ARG A 73 -5.85 8.68 11.54
C ARG A 73 -5.67 7.48 10.62
N GLY A 74 -6.79 6.88 10.23
CA GLY A 74 -6.85 5.86 9.19
C GLY A 74 -7.17 6.49 7.83
N TYR A 75 -6.15 6.68 7.00
CA TYR A 75 -6.26 7.24 5.65
C TYR A 75 -6.79 6.21 4.65
N VAL A 76 -7.59 6.67 3.69
CA VAL A 76 -8.08 5.90 2.54
C VAL A 76 -7.89 6.73 1.28
N PHE A 77 -7.19 6.19 0.28
CA PHE A 77 -6.98 6.87 -1.01
C PHE A 77 -7.56 6.05 -2.16
N GLY A 78 -8.25 6.75 -3.07
CA GLY A 78 -8.72 6.23 -4.34
C GLY A 78 -9.61 5.00 -4.22
N GLY A 79 -9.34 4.00 -5.08
CA GLY A 79 -10.14 2.78 -5.20
C GLY A 79 -11.07 2.78 -6.40
N ARG A 80 -11.69 1.63 -6.66
CA ARG A 80 -12.69 1.44 -7.72
C ARG A 80 -14.09 1.54 -7.12
N TYR A 81 -14.93 2.34 -7.77
CA TYR A 81 -16.36 2.43 -7.50
C TYR A 81 -17.08 2.66 -8.84
N ARG A 82 -18.04 1.78 -9.17
CA ARG A 82 -18.72 1.77 -10.47
C ARG A 82 -17.71 1.81 -11.63
N ASP A 83 -17.86 2.73 -12.57
CA ASP A 83 -16.99 2.87 -13.75
C ASP A 83 -15.71 3.67 -13.50
N SER A 84 -15.55 4.23 -12.31
CA SER A 84 -14.44 5.14 -12.00
C SER A 84 -13.42 4.53 -11.05
N ARG A 85 -12.16 4.92 -11.25
CA ARG A 85 -11.10 4.78 -10.26
C ARG A 85 -10.76 6.16 -9.72
N MET A 86 -10.91 6.32 -8.41
CA MET A 86 -11.00 7.63 -7.78
C MET A 86 -9.64 8.15 -7.34
N ASN A 87 -9.53 9.46 -7.14
CA ASN A 87 -8.33 10.17 -6.67
C ASN A 87 -8.58 10.94 -5.36
N ASP A 88 -9.68 10.65 -4.68
CA ASP A 88 -10.07 11.29 -3.44
C ASP A 88 -9.29 10.71 -2.24
N LEU A 89 -9.00 11.56 -1.26
CA LEU A 89 -8.29 11.20 -0.03
C LEU A 89 -9.20 11.51 1.16
N TYR A 90 -9.37 10.53 2.02
CA TYR A 90 -10.11 10.66 3.28
C TYR A 90 -9.25 10.18 4.43
N TYR A 91 -9.58 10.59 5.65
CA TYR A 91 -9.17 9.88 6.84
C TYR A 91 -10.33 9.73 7.83
N LEU A 92 -10.34 8.60 8.52
CA LEU A 92 -11.18 8.33 9.67
C LEU A 92 -10.38 8.63 10.94
N ASN A 93 -10.90 9.51 11.80
CA ASN A 93 -10.36 9.64 13.15
C ASN A 93 -10.74 8.38 13.94
N LEU A 94 -9.74 7.64 14.42
CA LEU A 94 -9.91 6.33 15.05
C LEU A 94 -10.31 6.43 16.54
N ASP A 95 -10.24 7.63 17.12
CA ASP A 95 -10.74 7.90 18.48
C ASP A 95 -12.20 8.34 18.45
N THR A 96 -12.56 9.23 17.51
CA THR A 96 -13.90 9.85 17.44
C THR A 96 -14.84 9.20 16.42
N TRP A 97 -14.31 8.34 15.55
CA TRP A 97 -15.02 7.73 14.41
C TRP A 97 -15.59 8.75 13.40
N GLU A 98 -14.95 9.93 13.29
CA GLU A 98 -15.35 10.98 12.35
C GLU A 98 -14.58 10.89 11.04
N TRP A 99 -15.31 10.80 9.92
CA TRP A 99 -14.77 10.88 8.57
C TRP A 99 -14.49 12.31 8.14
N ASN A 100 -13.30 12.51 7.58
CA ASN A 100 -12.83 13.79 7.08
C ASN A 100 -12.36 13.62 5.63
N GLU A 101 -12.98 14.35 4.71
CA GLU A 101 -12.48 14.48 3.34
C GLU A 101 -11.30 15.45 3.31
N THR A 102 -10.22 15.03 2.65
CA THR A 102 -8.99 15.80 2.54
C THR A 102 -8.92 16.43 1.16
N ILE A 103 -9.18 17.72 1.07
CA ILE A 103 -9.07 18.49 -0.18
C ILE A 103 -7.63 18.98 -0.28
N THR A 104 -6.80 18.27 -1.05
CA THR A 104 -5.39 18.60 -1.24
C THR A 104 -5.21 19.79 -2.17
N GLN A 105 -4.15 20.56 -1.96
CA GLN A 105 -3.79 21.70 -2.81
C GLN A 105 -2.86 21.25 -3.95
N GLY A 106 -2.93 21.94 -5.10
CA GLY A 106 -2.00 21.74 -6.20
C GLY A 106 -2.24 20.46 -7.02
N ILE A 107 -1.14 19.91 -7.54
CA ILE A 107 -1.18 18.73 -8.42
C ILE A 107 -1.42 17.48 -7.57
N CYS A 108 -2.40 16.67 -7.98
CA CYS A 108 -2.77 15.45 -7.28
C CYS A 108 -2.49 14.21 -8.16
N PRO A 109 -2.20 13.05 -7.56
CA PRO A 109 -2.07 11.81 -8.31
C PRO A 109 -3.38 11.48 -9.06
N VAL A 110 -3.26 10.93 -10.27
CA VAL A 110 -4.43 10.48 -11.05
C VAL A 110 -5.22 9.39 -10.30
N GLY A 111 -6.53 9.32 -10.57
CA GLY A 111 -7.42 8.36 -9.95
C GLY A 111 -7.06 6.91 -10.27
N ARG A 112 -7.05 6.06 -9.23
CA ARG A 112 -6.43 4.73 -9.30
C ARG A 112 -7.02 3.73 -8.32
N SER A 113 -6.96 2.45 -8.68
CA SER A 113 -7.20 1.30 -7.79
C SER A 113 -5.99 0.36 -7.82
N TRP A 114 -5.95 -0.62 -6.91
CA TRP A 114 -4.85 -1.60 -6.81
C TRP A 114 -3.45 -0.98 -6.65
N HIS A 115 -3.39 0.21 -6.06
CA HIS A 115 -2.15 0.88 -5.70
C HIS A 115 -1.79 0.54 -4.25
N SER A 116 -0.60 0.95 -3.81
CA SER A 116 -0.18 0.86 -2.41
C SER A 116 -0.06 2.25 -1.78
N LEU A 117 -0.45 2.37 -0.51
CA LEU A 117 -0.26 3.57 0.30
C LEU A 117 0.42 3.15 1.61
N THR A 118 1.64 3.62 1.85
CA THR A 118 2.50 3.14 2.93
C THR A 118 2.89 4.30 3.85
N PRO A 119 2.66 4.22 5.17
CA PRO A 119 3.18 5.23 6.10
C PRO A 119 4.71 5.11 6.16
N ILE A 120 5.41 6.23 5.97
CA ILE A 120 6.89 6.29 5.92
C ILE A 120 7.48 7.20 7.00
N SER A 121 6.65 8.01 7.64
CA SER A 121 6.98 8.76 8.86
C SER A 121 5.69 9.16 9.58
N SER A 122 5.80 9.90 10.68
CA SER A 122 4.64 10.49 11.37
C SER A 122 3.92 11.58 10.56
N ASP A 123 4.49 12.02 9.43
CA ASP A 123 3.95 13.13 8.63
C ASP A 123 3.86 12.82 7.13
N HIS A 124 4.22 11.61 6.70
CA HIS A 124 4.31 11.29 5.28
C HIS A 124 3.77 9.90 4.94
N LEU A 125 3.01 9.83 3.85
CA LEU A 125 2.54 8.59 3.22
C LEU A 125 3.16 8.47 1.82
N PHE A 126 3.62 7.29 1.46
CA PHE A 126 4.16 6.98 0.14
C PHE A 126 3.13 6.21 -0.69
N LEU A 127 2.80 6.74 -1.86
CA LEU A 127 1.89 6.16 -2.85
C LEU A 127 2.71 5.61 -4.02
N PHE A 128 2.41 4.39 -4.48
CA PHE A 128 3.03 3.85 -5.69
C PHE A 128 2.06 3.03 -6.55
N GLY A 129 2.18 3.24 -7.86
CA GLY A 129 1.57 2.42 -8.89
C GLY A 129 0.04 2.47 -8.89
N GLY A 130 -0.56 1.35 -9.27
CA GLY A 130 -1.99 1.17 -9.45
C GLY A 130 -2.43 1.13 -10.90
N PHE A 131 -3.72 1.36 -11.11
CA PHE A 131 -4.37 1.23 -12.40
C PHE A 131 -5.42 2.31 -12.58
N THR A 132 -5.44 3.01 -13.71
CA THR A 132 -6.36 4.14 -13.96
C THR A 132 -7.72 3.71 -14.48
N THR A 133 -8.70 4.63 -14.47
CA THR A 133 -10.01 4.47 -15.13
C THR A 133 -9.84 4.01 -16.58
N ASP A 134 -8.92 4.64 -17.32
CA ASP A 134 -8.60 4.35 -18.73
C ASP A 134 -7.70 3.13 -18.93
N LYS A 135 -7.62 2.26 -17.91
CA LYS A 135 -6.92 0.98 -17.94
C LYS A 135 -5.41 1.11 -18.20
N GLN A 136 -4.79 2.19 -17.71
CA GLN A 136 -3.35 2.38 -17.76
C GLN A 136 -2.69 1.84 -16.48
N PRO A 137 -1.72 0.90 -16.59
CA PRO A 137 -0.82 0.56 -15.49
C PRO A 137 0.02 1.77 -15.07
N LEU A 138 0.20 1.96 -13.78
CA LEU A 138 0.91 3.10 -13.23
C LEU A 138 2.26 2.70 -12.65
N SER A 139 3.26 3.56 -12.87
CA SER A 139 4.61 3.47 -12.31
C SER A 139 5.01 4.73 -11.57
N ASP A 140 4.11 5.71 -11.42
CA ASP A 140 4.40 6.94 -10.69
C ASP A 140 4.40 6.70 -9.18
N ALA A 141 5.26 7.45 -8.49
CA ALA A 141 5.37 7.48 -7.04
C ALA A 141 5.08 8.89 -6.50
N TRP A 142 4.45 8.97 -5.34
CA TRP A 142 4.12 10.23 -4.69
C TRP A 142 4.33 10.14 -3.18
N ILE A 143 4.59 11.29 -2.56
CA ILE A 143 4.59 11.46 -1.12
C ILE A 143 3.48 12.44 -0.77
N TYR A 144 2.56 12.01 0.09
CA TYR A 144 1.59 12.89 0.72
C TYR A 144 2.16 13.41 2.04
N CYS A 145 2.32 14.73 2.16
CA CYS A 145 2.72 15.41 3.38
C CYS A 145 1.48 15.82 4.18
N ILE A 146 1.29 15.19 5.36
CA ILE A 146 0.08 15.34 6.17
C ILE A 146 -0.05 16.76 6.72
N SER A 147 1.03 17.31 7.27
CA SER A 147 1.06 18.66 7.85
C SER A 147 0.78 19.76 6.83
N LYS A 148 1.23 19.57 5.58
CA LYS A 148 1.05 20.52 4.49
C LYS A 148 -0.22 20.29 3.66
N ASN A 149 -0.85 19.13 3.80
CA ASN A 149 -1.99 18.72 2.96
C ASN A 149 -1.67 18.82 1.46
N GLU A 150 -0.51 18.29 1.08
CA GLU A 150 0.06 18.43 -0.27
C GLU A 150 0.65 17.09 -0.75
N TRP A 151 0.49 16.83 -2.06
CA TRP A 151 1.16 15.74 -2.76
C TRP A 151 2.41 16.24 -3.46
N ILE A 152 3.50 15.49 -3.30
CA ILE A 152 4.79 15.75 -3.97
C ILE A 152 5.12 14.52 -4.80
N GLN A 153 5.32 14.70 -6.10
CA GLN A 153 5.75 13.60 -6.97
C GLN A 153 7.16 13.17 -6.58
N PHE A 154 7.38 11.87 -6.43
CA PHE A 154 8.65 11.29 -6.04
C PHE A 154 9.36 10.74 -7.28
N GLU A 155 10.60 11.18 -7.51
CA GLU A 155 11.42 10.69 -8.62
C GLU A 155 12.12 9.37 -8.24
N HIS A 156 12.14 8.41 -9.17
CA HIS A 156 12.75 7.11 -8.95
C HIS A 156 13.12 6.43 -10.28
N ASN A 157 13.93 5.36 -10.20
CA ASN A 157 14.48 4.65 -11.36
C ASN A 157 13.59 3.51 -11.88
N TYR A 158 12.29 3.55 -11.60
CA TYR A 158 11.35 2.45 -11.90
C TYR A 158 10.19 2.89 -12.80
N SER A 159 10.36 3.97 -13.57
CA SER A 159 9.34 4.49 -14.49
C SER A 159 8.84 3.45 -15.50
N GLU A 160 9.73 2.56 -15.96
CA GLU A 160 9.42 1.47 -16.89
C GLU A 160 8.88 0.20 -16.20
N LYS A 161 8.65 0.25 -14.89
CA LYS A 161 8.19 -0.88 -14.08
C LYS A 161 6.86 -0.58 -13.38
N PRO A 162 5.76 -0.36 -14.15
CA PRO A 162 4.46 -0.19 -13.55
C PRO A 162 4.07 -1.42 -12.73
N ARG A 163 3.29 -1.20 -11.67
CA ARG A 163 2.77 -2.25 -10.81
C ARG A 163 1.36 -1.92 -10.39
N LEU A 164 0.53 -2.94 -10.41
CA LEU A 164 -0.79 -2.92 -9.80
C LEU A 164 -1.04 -4.23 -9.08
N TRP A 165 -1.80 -4.16 -8.00
CA TRP A 165 -2.09 -5.26 -7.09
C TRP A 165 -0.82 -5.87 -6.47
N HIS A 166 0.22 -5.05 -6.36
CA HIS A 166 1.43 -5.34 -5.60
C HIS A 166 1.20 -5.09 -4.11
N THR A 167 2.19 -5.48 -3.31
CA THR A 167 2.29 -5.14 -1.89
C THR A 167 3.41 -4.14 -1.69
N ALA A 168 3.34 -3.35 -0.62
CA ALA A 168 4.40 -2.43 -0.24
C ALA A 168 4.56 -2.41 1.28
N CYS A 169 5.80 -2.45 1.77
CA CYS A 169 6.13 -2.41 3.19
C CYS A 169 7.25 -1.39 3.43
N ALA A 170 7.12 -0.57 4.47
CA ALA A 170 8.21 0.30 4.91
C ALA A 170 9.29 -0.51 5.63
N SER A 171 10.56 -0.13 5.45
CA SER A 171 11.70 -0.66 6.21
C SER A 171 12.12 0.34 7.29
N GLU A 172 12.81 -0.17 8.32
CA GLU A 172 13.42 0.68 9.37
C GLU A 172 14.55 1.57 8.82
N GLU A 173 15.09 1.25 7.63
CA GLU A 173 16.16 1.99 6.97
C GLU A 173 15.63 3.17 6.11
N GLY A 174 14.33 3.48 6.18
CA GLY A 174 13.73 4.57 5.40
C GLY A 174 13.50 4.22 3.93
N GLU A 175 13.22 2.93 3.65
CA GLU A 175 12.91 2.44 2.32
C GLU A 175 11.45 1.97 2.25
N VAL A 176 10.89 1.94 1.05
CA VAL A 176 9.65 1.20 0.75
C VAL A 176 9.98 0.06 -0.19
N ILE A 177 9.66 -1.15 0.24
CA ILE A 177 9.88 -2.39 -0.50
C ILE A 177 8.56 -2.77 -1.16
N VAL A 178 8.52 -2.73 -2.49
CA VAL A 178 7.38 -3.17 -3.30
C VAL A 178 7.66 -4.56 -3.83
N PHE A 179 6.71 -5.48 -3.67
CA PHE A 179 6.81 -6.85 -4.16
C PHE A 179 5.57 -7.29 -4.91
N GLY A 180 5.82 -8.04 -5.99
CA GLY A 180 4.77 -8.76 -6.71
C GLY A 180 3.98 -7.89 -7.69
N GLY A 181 2.69 -8.18 -7.80
CA GLY A 181 1.74 -7.45 -8.65
C GLY A 181 1.82 -7.83 -10.14
N CYS A 182 1.18 -7.01 -10.97
CA CYS A 182 1.13 -7.15 -12.42
C CYS A 182 1.65 -5.87 -13.09
N ALA A 183 2.43 -6.01 -14.17
CA ALA A 183 3.00 -4.90 -14.91
C ALA A 183 2.09 -4.36 -16.03
N ASN A 184 1.02 -5.08 -16.38
CA ASN A 184 0.08 -4.66 -17.41
C ASN A 184 -1.38 -4.87 -16.96
N ASN A 185 -2.33 -4.63 -17.86
CA ASN A 185 -3.75 -4.79 -17.56
C ASN A 185 -4.10 -6.25 -17.20
N LEU A 186 -4.23 -6.53 -15.89
CA LEU A 186 -4.54 -7.86 -15.37
C LEU A 186 -5.87 -8.43 -15.88
N LEU A 187 -6.83 -7.57 -16.27
CA LEU A 187 -8.15 -8.00 -16.73
C LEU A 187 -8.07 -8.76 -18.06
N ALA A 188 -7.01 -8.54 -18.84
CA ALA A 188 -6.67 -9.35 -20.00
C ALA A 188 -5.92 -10.62 -19.56
N HIS A 189 -6.60 -11.49 -18.79
CA HIS A 189 -6.04 -12.64 -18.07
C HIS A 189 -4.95 -13.43 -18.82
N SER A 190 -5.14 -13.74 -20.10
CA SER A 190 -4.18 -14.51 -20.91
C SER A 190 -2.86 -13.78 -21.23
N LYS A 191 -2.81 -12.46 -21.03
CA LYS A 191 -1.65 -11.60 -21.28
C LYS A 191 -1.10 -10.96 -19.99
N ALA A 192 -1.61 -11.33 -18.82
CA ALA A 192 -1.22 -10.73 -17.55
C ALA A 192 0.28 -10.95 -17.26
N ALA A 193 1.03 -9.86 -17.08
CA ALA A 193 2.46 -9.86 -16.80
C ALA A 193 2.70 -9.80 -15.29
N HIS A 194 2.46 -10.91 -14.59
CA HIS A 194 2.74 -11.03 -13.16
C HIS A 194 4.24 -10.93 -12.89
N SER A 195 4.59 -10.32 -11.75
CA SER A 195 5.98 -10.11 -11.34
C SER A 195 6.24 -10.76 -9.98
N ASN A 196 7.47 -11.21 -9.78
CA ASN A 196 8.06 -11.57 -8.49
C ASN A 196 9.23 -10.64 -8.13
N GLU A 197 9.37 -9.51 -8.85
CA GLU A 197 10.43 -8.55 -8.60
C GLU A 197 10.20 -7.79 -7.29
N ILE A 198 11.33 -7.42 -6.67
CA ILE A 198 11.38 -6.45 -5.58
C ILE A 198 11.81 -5.09 -6.15
N LEU A 199 11.05 -4.05 -5.87
CA LEU A 199 11.45 -2.65 -6.12
C LEU A 199 11.71 -1.98 -4.78
N VAL A 200 12.83 -1.26 -4.65
CA VAL A 200 13.23 -0.62 -3.40
C VAL A 200 13.32 0.89 -3.60
N PHE A 201 12.41 1.62 -2.97
CA PHE A 201 12.38 3.08 -3.02
C PHE A 201 13.09 3.62 -1.78
N SER A 202 14.29 4.17 -1.93
CA SER A 202 15.01 4.82 -0.83
C SER A 202 14.52 6.26 -0.67
N LEU A 203 13.88 6.56 0.45
CA LEU A 203 13.28 7.88 0.74
C LEU A 203 14.21 8.80 1.54
N GLN A 204 15.32 8.23 2.03
CA GLN A 204 16.38 8.91 2.76
C GLN A 204 17.73 8.39 2.25
N PRO A 205 18.82 9.17 2.39
CA PRO A 205 20.17 8.66 2.17
C PRO A 205 20.47 7.48 3.09
N LYS A 206 21.23 6.50 2.59
CA LYS A 206 21.67 5.36 3.40
C LYS A 206 22.49 5.86 4.60
N SER A 207 22.25 5.27 5.77
CA SER A 207 23.06 5.55 6.96
C SER A 207 24.53 5.16 6.72
N LEU A 208 25.46 5.80 7.45
CA LEU A 208 26.88 5.43 7.38
C LEU A 208 27.08 3.94 7.70
N VAL A 209 26.36 3.41 8.68
CA VAL A 209 26.39 1.98 9.03
C VAL A 209 25.96 1.12 7.84
N ARG A 210 24.89 1.49 7.13
CA ARG A 210 24.43 0.76 5.95
C ARG A 210 25.45 0.81 4.81
N LEU A 211 26.04 1.97 4.54
CA LEU A 211 27.10 2.13 3.54
C LEU A 211 28.33 1.29 3.90
N CYS A 212 28.75 1.30 5.17
CA CYS A 212 29.86 0.47 5.64
C CYS A 212 29.57 -1.02 5.52
N LEU A 213 28.35 -1.46 5.88
CA LEU A 213 27.94 -2.86 5.73
C LEU A 213 27.93 -3.30 4.26
N GLU A 214 27.43 -2.47 3.35
CA GLU A 214 27.47 -2.76 1.91
C GLU A 214 28.90 -2.81 1.39
N ALA A 215 29.77 -1.90 1.82
CA ALA A 215 31.19 -1.95 1.47
C ALA A 215 31.86 -3.24 1.98
N VAL A 216 31.58 -3.66 3.22
CA VAL A 216 32.09 -4.93 3.78
C VAL A 216 31.65 -6.13 2.94
N ILE A 217 30.41 -6.13 2.45
CA ILE A 217 29.89 -7.19 1.57
C ILE A 217 30.56 -7.15 0.19
N CYS A 218 30.69 -5.96 -0.42
CA CYS A 218 31.33 -5.79 -1.73
C CYS A 218 32.81 -6.20 -1.71
N PHE A 219 33.54 -5.87 -0.64
CA PHE A 219 34.96 -6.17 -0.49
C PHE A 219 35.22 -7.40 0.38
N LYS A 220 34.31 -8.39 0.36
CA LYS A 220 34.34 -9.55 1.25
C LYS A 220 35.68 -10.28 1.26
N GLU A 221 36.27 -10.49 0.07
CA GLU A 221 37.50 -11.29 -0.08
C GLU A 221 38.69 -10.62 0.59
N MET A 222 38.71 -9.29 0.57
CA MET A 222 39.74 -8.48 1.20
C MET A 222 39.53 -8.37 2.72
N LEU A 223 38.27 -8.30 3.17
CA LEU A 223 37.94 -7.97 4.56
C LEU A 223 37.63 -9.17 5.45
N ALA A 224 37.43 -10.37 4.88
CA ALA A 224 37.03 -11.58 5.60
C ALA A 224 37.90 -11.91 6.82
N SER A 225 39.22 -11.71 6.71
CA SER A 225 40.17 -11.96 7.80
C SER A 225 39.96 -11.04 9.01
N SER A 226 39.37 -9.87 8.80
CA SER A 226 39.14 -8.85 9.84
C SER A 226 37.73 -8.90 10.44
N TRP A 227 36.85 -9.79 9.96
CA TRP A 227 35.45 -9.81 10.40
C TRP A 227 35.28 -10.24 11.86
N ASN A 228 36.15 -11.09 12.37
CA ASN A 228 36.13 -11.50 13.78
C ASN A 228 36.38 -10.32 14.74
N CYS A 229 36.86 -9.18 14.22
CA CYS A 229 37.05 -7.95 14.99
C CYS A 229 35.77 -7.10 15.07
N LEU A 230 34.70 -7.44 14.31
CA LEU A 230 33.44 -6.70 14.36
C LEU A 230 32.70 -6.95 15.67
N PRO A 231 32.02 -5.93 16.23
CA PRO A 231 31.03 -6.12 17.28
C PRO A 231 30.02 -7.20 16.91
N LYS A 232 29.60 -8.03 17.88
CA LYS A 232 28.73 -9.20 17.65
C LYS A 232 27.47 -8.90 16.84
N HIS A 233 26.83 -7.74 17.07
CA HIS A 233 25.62 -7.35 16.33
C HIS A 233 25.92 -7.08 14.85
N LEU A 234 27.02 -6.40 14.51
CA LEU A 234 27.43 -6.16 13.12
C LEU A 234 27.89 -7.46 12.44
N LEU A 235 28.64 -8.30 13.15
CA LEU A 235 29.04 -9.61 12.62
C LEU A 235 27.82 -10.49 12.30
N HIS A 236 26.80 -10.45 13.16
CA HIS A 236 25.53 -11.14 12.91
C HIS A 236 24.82 -10.59 11.67
N SER A 237 24.70 -9.26 11.53
CA SER A 237 24.08 -8.62 10.36
C SER A 237 24.82 -8.94 9.06
N VAL A 238 26.16 -8.95 9.10
CA VAL A 238 27.00 -9.34 7.96
C VAL A 238 26.73 -10.80 7.59
N ASN A 239 26.73 -11.72 8.56
CA ASN A 239 26.48 -13.14 8.32
C ASN A 239 25.07 -13.43 7.78
N GLN A 240 24.04 -12.76 8.28
CA GLN A 240 22.67 -12.90 7.76
C GLN A 240 22.56 -12.52 6.29
N ARG A 241 23.22 -11.42 5.89
CA ARG A 241 23.24 -10.94 4.49
C ARG A 241 24.06 -11.83 3.55
N PHE A 242 24.96 -12.67 4.09
CA PHE A 242 25.66 -13.70 3.32
C PHE A 242 24.88 -15.02 3.23
N GLY A 243 24.13 -15.39 4.28
CA GLY A 243 23.34 -16.63 4.32
C GLY A 243 22.18 -16.68 3.33
N SER A 244 21.71 -15.52 2.84
CA SER A 244 20.61 -15.40 1.88
C SER A 244 20.98 -15.72 0.43
N ASN A 245 22.24 -16.02 0.10
CA ASN A 245 22.64 -16.42 -1.26
C ASN A 245 22.30 -17.89 -1.61
N ASN A 246 21.70 -18.67 -0.70
CA ASN A 246 21.34 -20.07 -0.93
C ASN A 246 19.83 -20.35 -1.12
N THR A 247 18.99 -19.33 -1.31
CA THR A 247 17.58 -19.53 -1.74
C THR A 247 17.34 -18.92 -3.11
N SER A 248 18.12 -19.40 -4.09
CA SER A 248 17.78 -19.34 -5.50
C SER A 248 17.76 -20.77 -6.01
N GLY A 249 16.57 -21.34 -6.22
CA GLY A 249 16.39 -22.61 -6.92
C GLY A 249 15.78 -23.72 -6.09
N SER A 250 14.45 -23.79 -6.07
CA SER A 250 13.66 -24.98 -6.40
C SER A 250 12.22 -24.53 -6.66
#